data_AF-A0A0C9LYD3-F1
#
_entry.id   AF-A0A0C9LYD3-F1
#
_cell.length_a   1.000
_cell.length_b   1.000
_cell.length_c   1.000
_cell.angle_alpha   90.00
_cell.angle_beta   90.00
_cell.angle_gamma   90.00
#
_symmetry.space_group_name_H-M   'P 1'
#
loop_
_entity.id
_entity.type
_entity.pdbx_description
1 polymer ?
#
loop_
_entity_poly.entity_id
_entity_poly.type
_entity_poly.pdbx_seq_one_letter_code
_entity_poly.pdbx_strand_id
1 'polypeptide(L)'
;MASSFRDRTNEFHSMCERIRTRTHTPTSILERRALLSPEPSNASITKKNSKKAPHARSEFSVMAAEISRQITNTAGKLEKLTKLAKRKTLFDDRPVEISELTFIIKQDIAKLNKQIAMLQDYTKHQKQASKQATEHTSNVVVALQSKLADTSMSFKDVLEIRTENMKMSKDKRDQFLFSAAEQGADPALGK
;
A
#
# COMPACT_ATOMS: atom_id res chain seq x y z
N MET A 1 10.52 -35.39 -5.72
CA MET A 1 9.07 -35.64 -5.67
C MET A 1 8.36 -34.30 -5.65
N ALA A 2 7.69 -33.92 -6.74
CA ALA A 2 6.96 -32.65 -6.82
C ALA A 2 5.51 -32.87 -6.34
N SER A 3 5.12 -32.26 -5.22
CA SER A 3 3.74 -32.25 -4.77
C SER A 3 2.88 -31.43 -5.73
N SER A 4 1.98 -32.11 -6.43
CA SER A 4 0.93 -31.49 -7.25
C SER A 4 -0.08 -30.80 -6.34
N PHE A 5 -0.15 -29.47 -6.40
CA PHE A 5 -1.21 -28.69 -5.77
C PHE A 5 -2.52 -28.93 -6.52
N ARG A 6 -3.31 -29.91 -6.07
CA ARG A 6 -4.65 -30.19 -6.58
C ARG A 6 -5.63 -29.15 -6.05
N ASP A 7 -6.33 -28.47 -6.95
CA ASP A 7 -7.43 -27.57 -6.60
C ASP A 7 -8.67 -28.38 -6.16
N ARG A 8 -8.94 -28.37 -4.86
CA ARG A 8 -10.04 -29.12 -4.22
C ARG A 8 -11.31 -28.30 -4.03
N THR A 9 -11.37 -27.11 -4.62
CA THR A 9 -12.54 -26.21 -4.51
C THR A 9 -13.81 -26.88 -5.04
N ASN A 10 -13.69 -27.69 -6.10
CA ASN A 10 -14.82 -28.43 -6.68
C ASN A 10 -15.30 -29.58 -5.80
N GLU A 11 -14.39 -30.29 -5.12
CA GLU A 11 -14.74 -31.34 -4.14
C GLU A 11 -15.53 -30.74 -2.97
N PHE A 12 -15.07 -29.59 -2.46
CA PHE A 12 -15.74 -28.87 -1.38
C PHE A 12 -17.15 -28.42 -1.78
N HIS A 13 -17.32 -27.80 -2.95
CA HIS A 13 -18.64 -27.43 -3.46
C HIS A 13 -19.58 -28.64 -3.60
N SER A 14 -19.07 -29.74 -4.13
CA SER A 14 -19.82 -31.00 -4.29
C SER A 14 -20.26 -31.57 -2.94
N MET A 15 -19.41 -31.51 -1.92
CA MET A 15 -19.77 -31.94 -0.55
C MET A 15 -20.83 -31.03 0.08
N CYS A 16 -20.71 -29.72 -0.04
CA CYS A 16 -21.71 -28.77 0.45
C CYS A 16 -23.08 -28.99 -0.20
N GLU A 17 -23.12 -29.23 -1.51
CA GLU A 17 -24.36 -29.50 -2.24
C GLU A 17 -24.99 -30.83 -1.83
N ARG A 18 -24.19 -31.88 -1.60
CA ARG A 18 -24.66 -33.16 -1.05
C ARG A 18 -25.22 -33.04 0.37
N ILE A 19 -24.62 -32.20 1.21
CA ILE A 19 -25.14 -31.94 2.56
C ILE A 19 -26.47 -31.21 2.48
N ARG A 20 -26.59 -30.19 1.62
CA ARG A 20 -27.84 -29.46 1.39
C ARG A 20 -28.98 -30.34 0.89
N THR A 21 -28.70 -31.28 -0.01
CA THR A 21 -29.71 -32.23 -0.51
C THR A 21 -30.07 -33.30 0.52
N ARG A 22 -29.14 -33.69 1.41
CA ARG A 22 -29.43 -34.60 2.53
C ARG A 22 -30.15 -33.95 3.71
N THR A 23 -29.94 -32.66 3.98
CA THR A 23 -30.60 -31.96 5.11
C THR A 23 -32.04 -31.56 4.83
N HIS A 24 -32.48 -31.54 3.56
CA HIS A 24 -33.90 -31.57 3.23
C HIS A 24 -34.40 -33.03 3.22
N THR A 25 -34.56 -33.61 4.41
CA THR A 25 -35.48 -34.75 4.59
C THR A 25 -36.90 -34.18 4.66
N PRO A 26 -37.76 -34.39 3.65
CA PRO A 26 -39.18 -34.12 3.82
C PRO A 26 -39.75 -35.21 4.73
N THR A 27 -39.95 -34.90 6.00
CA THR A 27 -40.99 -35.56 6.78
C THR A 27 -42.34 -35.12 6.21
N SER A 28 -42.80 -35.77 5.16
CA SER A 28 -44.21 -36.00 4.89
C SER A 28 -44.34 -37.01 3.75
N ILE A 29 -44.74 -38.22 4.10
CA ILE A 29 -45.29 -39.20 3.16
C ILE A 29 -46.64 -38.64 2.69
N LEU A 30 -46.93 -38.84 1.40
CA LEU A 30 -48.18 -38.54 0.68
C LEU A 30 -48.21 -37.22 -0.11
N GLU A 31 -47.52 -37.16 -1.25
CA GLU A 31 -48.08 -36.61 -2.50
C GLU A 31 -47.15 -36.93 -3.67
N ARG A 32 -47.19 -38.19 -4.09
CA ARG A 32 -46.57 -38.67 -5.33
C ARG A 32 -47.67 -39.05 -6.30
N ARG A 33 -48.43 -38.06 -6.81
CA ARG A 33 -49.43 -38.30 -7.86
C ARG A 33 -49.79 -37.05 -8.64
N ALA A 34 -48.84 -36.50 -9.39
CA ALA A 34 -49.15 -35.70 -10.58
C ALA A 34 -48.02 -35.87 -11.59
N LEU A 35 -48.21 -36.88 -12.44
CA LEU A 35 -47.46 -37.13 -13.66
C LEU A 35 -47.84 -36.09 -14.72
N LEU A 36 -46.89 -35.87 -15.64
CA LEU A 36 -47.05 -35.64 -17.09
C LEU A 36 -46.76 -34.21 -17.61
N SER A 37 -45.78 -34.16 -18.52
CA SER A 37 -45.18 -33.03 -19.28
C SER A 37 -46.20 -32.17 -20.07
N PRO A 38 -45.82 -30.98 -20.63
CA PRO A 38 -45.05 -30.92 -21.89
C PRO A 38 -44.09 -29.70 -22.09
N GLU A 39 -43.22 -29.84 -23.11
CA GLU A 39 -42.59 -28.82 -23.98
C GLU A 39 -41.26 -28.11 -23.60
N PRO A 40 -40.30 -27.93 -24.55
CA PRO A 40 -39.09 -27.15 -24.38
C PRO A 40 -39.24 -25.76 -25.00
N SER A 41 -39.88 -24.83 -24.31
CA SER A 41 -39.94 -23.43 -24.75
C SER A 41 -38.93 -22.58 -23.97
N ASN A 42 -37.76 -22.38 -24.57
CA ASN A 42 -36.95 -21.17 -24.58
C ASN A 42 -37.28 -20.10 -23.51
N ALA A 43 -37.02 -20.40 -22.23
CA ALA A 43 -37.09 -19.42 -21.15
C ALA A 43 -35.70 -18.80 -20.98
N SER A 44 -35.54 -17.65 -21.62
CA SER A 44 -34.47 -16.69 -21.40
C SER A 44 -33.97 -16.73 -19.97
N ILE A 45 -32.67 -17.01 -19.84
CA ILE A 45 -31.88 -16.86 -18.63
C ILE A 45 -31.95 -15.38 -18.22
N THR A 46 -33.02 -14.99 -17.54
CA THR A 46 -32.99 -13.81 -16.69
C THR A 46 -32.16 -14.22 -15.49
N LYS A 47 -30.83 -14.12 -15.66
CA LYS A 47 -29.88 -13.93 -14.57
C LYS A 47 -30.38 -12.73 -13.77
N LYS A 48 -31.29 -12.98 -12.82
CA LYS A 48 -31.38 -12.20 -11.60
C LYS A 48 -30.06 -12.48 -10.87
N ASN A 49 -29.02 -11.84 -11.36
CA ASN A 49 -27.85 -11.48 -10.59
C ASN A 49 -28.39 -10.66 -9.42
N SER A 50 -28.84 -11.33 -8.37
CA SER A 50 -28.72 -10.82 -7.02
C SER A 50 -27.21 -10.70 -6.77
N LYS A 51 -26.60 -9.67 -7.37
CA LYS A 51 -25.38 -9.08 -6.86
C LYS A 51 -25.76 -8.67 -5.46
N LYS A 52 -25.56 -9.57 -4.49
CA LYS A 52 -25.45 -9.21 -3.08
C LYS A 52 -24.58 -7.95 -3.12
N ALA A 53 -25.17 -6.81 -2.75
CA ALA A 53 -24.44 -5.56 -2.72
C ALA A 53 -23.12 -5.86 -2.00
N PRO A 54 -21.96 -5.49 -2.58
CA PRO A 54 -20.70 -5.73 -1.89
C PRO A 54 -20.87 -5.14 -0.50
N HIS A 55 -20.69 -5.95 0.55
CA HIS A 55 -20.85 -5.53 1.93
C HIS A 55 -20.24 -4.13 2.06
N ALA A 56 -21.06 -3.13 2.38
CA ALA A 56 -20.61 -1.76 2.48
C ALA A 56 -19.40 -1.76 3.41
N ARG A 57 -18.23 -1.38 2.87
CA ARG A 57 -16.98 -1.44 3.62
C ARG A 57 -17.17 -0.59 4.86
N SER A 58 -16.78 -1.11 6.03
CA SER A 58 -16.88 -0.33 7.26
C SER A 58 -16.13 1.00 7.09
N GLU A 59 -16.60 2.05 7.75
CA GLU A 59 -15.94 3.37 7.70
C GLU A 59 -14.46 3.25 8.09
N PHE A 60 -14.16 2.43 9.11
CA PHE A 60 -12.80 2.03 9.45
C PHE A 60 -12.02 1.51 8.25
N SER A 61 -12.59 0.57 7.48
CA SER A 61 -11.93 -0.03 6.33
C SER A 61 -11.68 0.99 5.21
N VAL A 62 -12.59 1.95 5.04
CA VAL A 62 -12.44 3.04 4.06
C VAL A 62 -11.31 3.98 4.48
N MET A 63 -11.30 4.43 5.74
CA MET A 63 -10.25 5.28 6.29
C MET A 63 -8.88 4.60 6.30
N ALA A 64 -8.82 3.32 6.68
CA ALA A 64 -7.57 2.55 6.66
C ALA A 64 -7.03 2.39 5.22
N ALA A 65 -7.90 2.15 4.24
CA ALA A 65 -7.50 2.06 2.83
C ALA A 65 -7.00 3.41 2.28
N GLU A 66 -7.65 4.51 2.67
CA GLU A 66 -7.25 5.88 2.35
C GLU A 66 -5.83 6.17 2.86
N ILE A 67 -5.57 5.90 4.14
CA ILE A 67 -4.25 6.08 4.78
C ILE A 67 -3.21 5.20 4.09
N SER A 68 -3.51 3.92 3.86
CA SER A 68 -2.61 3.00 3.17
C SER A 68 -2.19 3.53 1.78
N ARG A 69 -3.15 4.04 1.00
CA ARG A 69 -2.88 4.65 -0.31
C ARG A 69 -1.98 5.88 -0.18
N GLN A 70 -2.24 6.73 0.80
CA GLN A 70 -1.43 7.93 1.05
C GLN A 70 0.00 7.58 1.48
N ILE A 71 0.20 6.51 2.28
CA ILE A 71 1.54 5.98 2.61
C ILE A 71 2.24 5.52 1.33
N THR A 72 1.60 4.71 0.49
CA THR A 72 2.21 4.24 -0.77
C THR A 72 2.57 5.41 -1.70
N ASN A 73 1.71 6.42 -1.80
CA ASN A 73 2.01 7.62 -2.59
C ASN A 73 3.23 8.37 -2.02
N THR A 74 3.34 8.47 -0.70
CA THR A 74 4.48 9.11 -0.02
C THR A 74 5.76 8.31 -0.24
N ALA A 75 5.70 6.98 -0.17
CA ALA A 75 6.81 6.10 -0.49
C ALA A 75 7.27 6.23 -1.95
N GLY A 76 6.33 6.40 -2.90
CA GLY A 76 6.67 6.68 -4.32
C GLY A 76 7.39 8.03 -4.51
N LYS A 77 6.94 9.08 -3.81
CA LYS A 77 7.65 10.38 -3.79
C LYS A 77 9.05 10.23 -3.19
N LEU A 78 9.18 9.47 -2.11
CA LEU A 78 10.45 9.18 -1.46
C LEU A 78 11.40 8.41 -2.37
N GLU A 79 10.90 7.46 -3.17
CA GLU A 79 11.73 6.75 -4.16
C GLU A 79 12.28 7.72 -5.22
N LYS A 80 11.44 8.65 -5.69
CA LYS A 80 11.88 9.72 -6.60
C LYS A 80 12.93 10.62 -5.94
N LEU A 81 12.71 11.04 -4.70
CA LEU A 81 13.68 11.82 -3.92
C LEU A 81 14.99 11.05 -3.75
N THR A 82 14.93 9.76 -3.46
CA THR A 82 16.11 8.88 -3.34
C THR A 82 16.92 8.87 -4.63
N LYS A 83 16.25 8.74 -5.78
CA LYS A 83 16.90 8.76 -7.10
C LYS A 83 17.58 10.11 -7.38
N LEU A 84 17.00 11.22 -6.96
CA LEU A 84 17.61 12.54 -7.09
C LEU A 84 18.77 12.72 -6.11
N ALA A 85 18.57 12.35 -4.84
CA ALA A 85 19.57 12.47 -3.79
C ALA A 85 20.82 11.63 -4.06
N LYS A 86 20.69 10.46 -4.69
CA LYS A 86 21.83 9.57 -5.04
C LYS A 86 22.64 10.04 -6.26
N ARG A 87 22.15 10.99 -7.06
CA ARG A 87 22.94 11.53 -8.18
C ARG A 87 24.11 12.35 -7.63
N LYS A 88 25.32 11.97 -8.00
CA LYS A 88 26.58 12.59 -7.52
C LYS A 88 27.20 13.59 -8.51
N THR A 89 26.53 13.85 -9.63
CA THR A 89 27.03 14.74 -10.70
C THR A 89 26.58 16.18 -10.44
N LEU A 90 27.53 17.13 -10.49
CA LEU A 90 27.29 18.56 -10.27
C LEU A 90 26.29 19.18 -11.25
N PHE A 91 26.13 18.58 -12.43
CA PHE A 91 25.32 19.10 -13.54
C PHE A 91 23.87 18.58 -13.55
N ASP A 92 23.60 17.47 -12.86
CA ASP A 92 22.25 16.89 -12.75
C ASP A 92 21.62 17.12 -11.37
N ASP A 93 22.27 17.91 -10.51
CA ASP A 93 21.73 18.25 -9.20
C ASP A 93 20.58 19.25 -9.35
N ARG A 94 19.43 18.90 -8.79
CA ARG A 94 18.19 19.69 -8.84
C ARG A 94 17.80 20.11 -7.43
N PRO A 95 18.49 21.11 -6.83
CA PRO A 95 18.28 21.46 -5.44
C PRO A 95 16.85 21.90 -5.15
N VAL A 96 16.20 22.62 -6.07
CA VAL A 96 14.80 23.06 -5.94
C VAL A 96 13.85 21.87 -5.86
N GLU A 97 13.92 20.93 -6.82
CA GLU A 97 13.06 19.74 -6.85
C GLU A 97 13.27 18.85 -5.61
N ILE A 98 14.51 18.75 -5.12
CA ILE A 98 14.85 18.02 -3.89
C ILE A 98 14.21 18.70 -2.67
N SER A 99 14.33 20.03 -2.54
CA SER A 99 13.76 20.79 -1.43
C SER A 99 12.22 20.73 -1.43
N GLU A 100 11.58 20.85 -2.58
CA GLU A 100 10.13 20.72 -2.72
C GLU A 100 9.64 19.33 -2.34
N LEU A 101 10.25 18.27 -2.89
CA LEU A 101 9.89 16.89 -2.55
C LEU A 101 10.12 16.60 -1.06
N THR A 102 11.21 17.11 -0.49
CA THR A 102 11.50 17.00 0.95
C THR A 102 10.39 17.65 1.79
N PHE A 103 9.95 18.85 1.42
CA PHE A 103 8.90 19.55 2.14
C PHE A 103 7.55 18.82 2.03
N ILE A 104 7.18 18.37 0.83
CA ILE A 104 5.95 17.61 0.59
C ILE A 104 5.95 16.32 1.40
N ILE A 105 7.04 15.53 1.36
CA ILE A 105 7.13 14.26 2.10
C ILE A 105 7.04 14.50 3.61
N LYS A 106 7.71 15.55 4.13
CA LYS A 106 7.61 15.92 5.55
C LYS A 106 6.17 16.24 5.95
N GLN A 107 5.44 16.99 5.13
CA GLN A 107 4.04 17.32 5.37
C GLN A 107 3.14 16.08 5.30
N ASP A 108 3.34 15.23 4.30
CA ASP A 108 2.59 13.98 4.11
C ASP A 108 2.76 13.05 5.32
N ILE A 109 4.00 12.84 5.79
CA ILE A 109 4.29 12.03 6.99
C ILE A 109 3.58 12.59 8.22
N ALA A 110 3.64 13.91 8.44
CA ALA A 110 2.98 14.55 9.58
C ALA A 110 1.44 14.38 9.51
N LYS A 111 0.86 14.52 8.31
CA LYS A 111 -0.57 14.31 8.07
C LYS A 111 -0.97 12.85 8.30
N LEU A 112 -0.21 11.90 7.76
CA LEU A 112 -0.41 10.47 7.93
C LEU A 112 -0.35 10.06 9.40
N ASN A 113 0.60 10.60 10.16
CA ASN A 113 0.73 10.32 11.59
C ASN A 113 -0.52 10.77 12.36
N LYS A 114 -1.05 11.97 12.06
CA LYS A 114 -2.31 12.47 12.64
C LYS A 114 -3.51 11.58 12.26
N GLN A 115 -3.64 11.18 11.00
CA GLN A 115 -4.73 10.33 10.55
C GLN A 115 -4.69 8.94 11.18
N ILE A 116 -3.50 8.36 11.35
CA ILE A 116 -3.34 7.08 12.05
C ILE A 116 -3.71 7.21 13.52
N ALA A 117 -3.31 8.29 14.20
CA ALA A 117 -3.71 8.55 15.58
C ALA A 117 -5.24 8.69 15.71
N MET A 118 -5.90 9.40 14.79
CA MET A 118 -7.37 9.49 14.73
C MET A 118 -8.01 8.12 14.48
N LEU A 119 -7.47 7.31 13.57
CA LEU A 119 -7.96 5.96 13.29
C LEU A 119 -7.83 5.05 14.53
N GLN A 120 -6.71 5.15 15.25
CA GLN A 120 -6.50 4.43 16.50
C GLN A 120 -7.51 4.84 17.57
N ASP A 121 -7.79 6.13 17.70
CA ASP A 121 -8.78 6.62 18.66
C ASP A 121 -10.20 6.16 18.31
N TYR A 122 -10.55 6.18 17.01
CA TYR A 122 -11.80 5.62 16.50
C TYR A 122 -11.97 4.15 16.87
N THR A 123 -10.92 3.33 16.74
CA THR A 123 -10.97 1.91 17.12
C THR A 123 -11.15 1.67 18.62
N LYS A 124 -10.66 2.57 19.49
CA LYS A 124 -10.82 2.47 20.94
C LYS A 124 -12.25 2.77 21.38
N HIS A 125 -12.89 3.74 20.73
CA HIS A 125 -14.25 4.16 21.06
C HIS A 125 -15.33 3.26 20.44
N GLN A 126 -15.01 2.58 19.33
CA GLN A 126 -15.94 1.67 18.67
C GLN A 126 -15.94 0.29 19.34
N LYS A 127 -16.94 0.00 20.18
CA LYS A 127 -17.20 -1.36 20.68
C LYS A 127 -17.59 -2.26 19.51
N GLN A 128 -16.64 -3.05 19.02
CA GLN A 128 -16.90 -4.09 18.02
C GLN A 128 -17.64 -5.26 18.68
N ALA A 129 -18.58 -5.86 17.94
CA ALA A 129 -19.38 -6.98 18.42
C ALA A 129 -18.58 -8.28 18.62
N SER A 130 -17.38 -8.38 18.04
CA SER A 130 -16.52 -9.56 18.10
C SER A 130 -15.09 -9.22 18.48
N LYS A 131 -14.50 -10.01 19.39
CA LYS A 131 -13.09 -9.91 19.79
C LYS A 131 -12.15 -9.99 18.58
N GLN A 132 -12.47 -10.85 17.61
CA GLN A 132 -11.69 -11.01 16.38
C GLN A 132 -11.71 -9.75 15.51
N ALA A 133 -12.85 -9.04 15.47
CA ALA A 133 -12.94 -7.78 14.74
C ALA A 133 -12.09 -6.68 15.41
N THR A 134 -12.12 -6.60 16.73
CA THR A 134 -11.25 -5.69 17.49
C THR A 134 -9.78 -5.97 17.24
N GLU A 135 -9.34 -7.23 17.37
CA GLU A 135 -7.96 -7.65 17.11
C GLU A 135 -7.54 -7.31 15.67
N HIS A 136 -8.40 -7.60 14.69
CA HIS A 136 -8.15 -7.26 13.29
C HIS A 136 -7.94 -5.75 13.10
N THR A 137 -8.84 -4.91 13.62
CA THR A 137 -8.72 -3.44 13.49
C THR A 137 -7.44 -2.91 14.15
N SER A 138 -7.07 -3.44 15.33
CA SER A 138 -5.82 -3.11 16.01
C SER A 138 -4.59 -3.48 15.17
N ASN A 139 -4.57 -4.70 14.63
CA ASN A 139 -3.47 -5.18 13.79
C ASN A 139 -3.31 -4.35 12.51
N VAL A 140 -4.42 -3.89 11.91
CA VAL A 140 -4.39 -2.99 10.75
C VAL A 140 -3.74 -1.65 11.11
N VAL A 141 -4.09 -1.06 12.25
CA VAL A 141 -3.47 0.20 12.72
C VAL A 141 -1.98 0.01 12.93
N VAL A 142 -1.55 -1.07 13.60
CA VAL A 142 -0.13 -1.38 13.81
C VAL A 142 0.61 -1.55 12.47
N ALA A 143 0.01 -2.27 11.51
CA ALA A 143 0.62 -2.43 10.19
C ALA A 143 0.80 -1.11 9.43
N LEU A 144 -0.16 -0.18 9.56
CA LEU A 144 -0.05 1.17 8.99
C LEU A 144 1.05 1.98 9.69
N GLN A 145 1.15 1.88 11.02
CA GLN A 145 2.21 2.51 11.80
C GLN A 145 3.59 2.02 11.39
N SER A 146 3.78 0.70 11.27
CA SER A 146 5.05 0.12 10.82
C SER A 146 5.43 0.63 9.43
N LYS A 147 4.51 0.60 8.45
CA LYS A 147 4.80 1.11 7.11
C LYS A 147 5.16 2.59 7.08
N LEU A 148 4.48 3.41 7.89
CA LEU A 148 4.80 4.84 7.99
C LEU A 148 6.15 5.06 8.67
N ALA A 149 6.48 4.27 9.70
CA ALA A 149 7.77 4.32 10.37
C ALA A 149 8.91 3.95 9.41
N ASP A 150 8.76 2.87 8.64
CA ASP A 150 9.73 2.45 7.62
C ASP A 150 9.94 3.56 6.57
N THR A 151 8.85 4.15 6.09
CA THR A 151 8.91 5.29 5.14
C THR A 151 9.61 6.50 5.76
N SER A 152 9.39 6.77 7.04
CA SER A 152 10.01 7.89 7.76
C SER A 152 11.50 7.66 7.99
N MET A 153 11.90 6.42 8.29
CA MET A 153 13.30 6.03 8.44
C MET A 153 14.04 6.17 7.11
N SER A 154 13.49 5.62 6.02
CA SER A 154 14.08 5.77 4.69
C SER A 154 14.17 7.23 4.25
N PHE A 155 13.20 8.07 4.63
CA PHE A 155 13.27 9.50 4.38
C PHE A 155 14.45 10.16 5.11
N LYS A 156 14.69 9.80 6.37
CA LYS A 156 15.86 10.27 7.12
C LYS A 156 17.17 9.88 6.43
N ASP A 157 17.30 8.62 6.03
CA ASP A 157 18.51 8.11 5.35
C ASP A 157 18.78 8.87 4.04
N VAL A 158 17.73 9.20 3.29
CA VAL A 158 17.85 9.97 2.04
C VAL A 158 18.31 11.40 2.28
N LEU A 159 17.86 12.05 3.36
CA LEU A 159 18.34 13.37 3.74
C LEU A 159 19.81 13.36 4.16
N GLU A 160 20.25 12.31 4.84
CA GLU A 160 21.64 12.10 5.20
C GLU A 160 22.53 11.97 3.95
N ILE A 161 22.14 11.09 3.01
CA ILE A 161 22.82 10.93 1.71
C ILE A 161 22.90 12.27 0.97
N ARG A 162 21.80 13.05 0.96
CA ARG A 162 21.78 14.36 0.30
C ARG A 162 22.78 15.33 0.94
N THR A 163 22.86 15.33 2.27
CA THR A 163 23.79 16.18 3.03
C THR A 163 25.23 15.82 2.71
N GLU A 164 25.55 14.52 2.69
CA GLU A 164 26.88 14.02 2.32
C GLU A 164 27.25 14.39 0.88
N ASN A 165 26.32 14.21 -0.07
CA ASN A 165 26.55 14.56 -1.47
C ASN A 165 26.75 16.07 -1.69
N MET A 166 26.04 16.92 -0.96
CA MET A 166 26.25 18.38 -0.96
C MET A 166 27.66 18.73 -0.47
N LYS A 167 28.10 18.10 0.62
CA LYS A 167 29.44 18.29 1.18
C LYS A 167 30.51 17.88 0.17
N MET A 168 30.44 16.66 -0.38
CA MET A 168 31.39 16.18 -1.40
C MET A 168 31.43 17.08 -2.64
N SER A 169 30.28 17.59 -3.07
CA SER A 169 30.20 18.49 -4.23
C SER A 169 30.83 19.86 -3.94
N LYS A 170 30.72 20.35 -2.71
CA LYS A 170 31.40 21.56 -2.26
C LYS A 170 32.90 21.33 -2.18
N ASP A 171 33.35 20.28 -1.52
CA ASP A 171 34.78 19.96 -1.34
C ASP A 171 35.50 19.79 -2.69
N LYS A 172 34.87 19.13 -3.67
CA LYS A 172 35.41 19.03 -5.04
C LYS A 172 35.53 20.39 -5.70
N ARG A 173 34.50 21.23 -5.59
CA ARG A 173 34.50 22.57 -6.18
C ARG A 173 35.61 23.43 -5.56
N ASP A 174 35.78 23.35 -4.24
CA ASP A 174 36.82 24.08 -3.52
C ASP A 174 38.23 23.59 -3.92
N GLN A 175 38.43 22.28 -4.11
CA GLN A 175 39.68 21.72 -4.66
C GLN A 175 40.00 22.20 -6.08
N PHE A 176 39.00 22.26 -6.97
CA PHE A 176 39.18 22.81 -8.31
C PHE A 176 39.54 24.30 -8.28
N LEU A 177 38.89 25.08 -7.41
CA LEU A 177 39.19 26.51 -7.27
C LEU A 177 40.60 26.75 -6.71
N PHE A 178 41.05 25.93 -5.76
CA PHE A 178 42.41 25.99 -5.22
C PHE A 178 43.45 25.63 -6.29
N SER A 179 43.23 24.54 -7.03
CA SER A 179 44.16 24.10 -8.10
C SER A 179 44.21 25.09 -9.28
N ALA A 180 43.08 25.71 -9.65
CA ALA A 180 43.05 26.75 -10.67
C ALA A 180 43.77 28.04 -10.23
N ALA A 181 43.71 28.38 -8.93
CA ALA A 181 44.43 29.52 -8.37
C ALA A 181 45.96 29.30 -8.36
N GLU A 182 46.42 28.07 -8.10
CA GLU A 182 47.86 27.73 -8.19
C GLU A 182 48.38 27.74 -9.63
N GLN A 183 47.59 27.32 -10.62
CA GLN A 183 47.99 27.34 -12.04
C GLN A 183 47.92 28.73 -12.70
N GLY A 184 47.19 29.68 -12.10
CA GLY A 184 47.14 31.07 -12.55
C GLY A 184 48.28 31.96 -12.03
N ALA A 185 49.11 31.45 -11.12
CA ALA A 185 50.28 32.14 -10.60
C ALA A 185 51.52 31.80 -11.44
N ASP A 186 51.60 32.33 -12.66
CA ASP A 186 52.82 32.27 -13.48
C ASP A 186 53.89 33.22 -12.89
N PRO A 187 55.10 32.74 -12.49
CA PRO A 187 56.20 33.58 -12.06
C PRO A 187 56.91 34.20 -13.26
N ALA A 188 56.22 35.09 -13.99
CA ALA A 188 56.79 35.81 -15.11
C ALA A 188 57.05 37.28 -14.78
N LEU A 189 57.96 37.59 -13.85
CA LEU A 189 58.67 38.89 -13.79
C LEU A 189 59.77 38.88 -12.70
N GLY A 190 61.02 38.65 -13.13
CA GLY A 190 62.22 38.83 -12.33
C GLY A 190 63.45 38.70 -13.22
N LYS A 191 63.82 39.80 -13.87
CA LYS A 191 65.09 39.97 -14.59
C LYS A 191 66.26 40.04 -13.62
#